data_AF-A0A1M5AGD0-F1
#
_entry.id   AF-A0A1M5AGD0-F1
#
_cell.length_a   1.000
_cell.length_b   1.000
_cell.length_c   1.000
_cell.angle_alpha   90.00
_cell.angle_beta   90.00
_cell.angle_gamma   90.00
#
_symmetry.space_group_name_H-M   'P 1'
#
loop_
_entity.id
_entity.type
_entity.pdbx_description
1 polymer ?
#
loop_
_entity_poly.entity_id
_entity_poly.type
_entity_poly.pdbx_seq_one_letter_code
_entity_poly.pdbx_strand_id
1 'polypeptide(L)'
;MPWSYWHRIELYRIDRGQRVLMRSQEVDDHGPYVCRGVEEWAQIVAEDYLWRWELPHGRWLVVVWRLGSGKGQLDKPEKLCEVQFTWTGSPETSTTGQGLAGSL
;
A
#
# COMPACT_ATOMS: atom_id res chain seq x y z
N MET A 1 29.09 0.65 7.46
CA MET A 1 28.08 -0.21 6.81
C MET A 1 27.12 0.70 6.07
N PRO A 2 26.94 0.57 4.74
CA PRO A 2 25.95 1.37 4.05
C PRO A 2 24.56 0.89 4.47
N TRP A 3 23.78 1.78 5.08
CA TRP A 3 22.37 1.52 5.39
C TRP A 3 21.64 1.23 4.07
N SER A 4 20.90 0.14 4.01
CA SER A 4 20.00 -0.12 2.88
C SER A 4 18.67 0.56 3.14
N TYR A 5 18.27 1.43 2.21
CA TYR A 5 16.96 2.08 2.17
C TYR A 5 16.03 1.42 1.15
N TRP A 6 16.42 0.24 0.67
CA TRP A 6 15.57 -0.58 -0.19
C TRP A 6 14.50 -1.28 0.64
N HIS A 7 13.25 -1.12 0.22
CA HIS A 7 12.10 -1.74 0.82
C HIS A 7 11.30 -2.49 -0.23
N ARG A 8 10.74 -3.65 0.12
CA ARG A 8 9.72 -4.34 -0.67
C ARG A 8 8.36 -4.13 -0.02
N ILE A 9 7.44 -3.59 -0.81
CA ILE A 9 6.05 -3.34 -0.43
C ILE A 9 5.20 -4.41 -1.10
N GLU A 10 4.52 -5.23 -0.32
CA GLU A 10 3.59 -6.24 -0.80
C GLU A 10 2.16 -5.81 -0.44
N LEU A 11 1.30 -5.71 -1.45
CA LEU A 11 -0.12 -5.42 -1.28
C LEU A 11 -0.94 -6.70 -1.46
N TYR A 12 -1.62 -7.08 -0.39
CA TYR A 12 -2.54 -8.21 -0.38
C TYR A 12 -3.97 -7.71 -0.31
N ARG A 13 -4.85 -8.30 -1.12
CA ARG A 13 -6.29 -8.19 -0.93
C ARG A 13 -6.74 -9.23 0.07
N ILE A 14 -7.63 -8.86 0.99
CA ILE A 14 -8.26 -9.80 1.92
C ILE A 14 -9.63 -10.18 1.36
N ASP A 15 -9.71 -11.36 0.75
CA ASP A 15 -10.95 -11.94 0.25
C ASP A 15 -11.36 -13.14 1.10
N ARG A 16 -12.56 -13.09 1.69
CA ARG A 16 -13.11 -14.13 2.59
C ARG A 16 -12.12 -14.62 3.68
N GLY A 17 -11.29 -13.71 4.19
CA GLY A 17 -10.28 -14.01 5.22
C GLY A 17 -8.95 -14.57 4.68
N GLN A 18 -8.84 -14.80 3.38
CA GLN A 18 -7.60 -15.20 2.72
C GLN A 18 -6.83 -13.98 2.22
N ARG A 19 -5.50 -14.03 2.34
CA ARG A 19 -4.59 -13.02 1.80
C ARG A 19 -4.21 -13.42 0.37
N VAL A 20 -4.54 -12.58 -0.61
CA VAL A 20 -4.18 -12.77 -2.01
C VAL A 20 -3.16 -11.69 -2.39
N LEU A 21 -1.92 -12.07 -2.69
CA LEU A 21 -0.89 -11.12 -3.13
C LEU A 21 -1.29 -10.54 -4.49
N MET A 22 -1.55 -9.24 -4.55
CA MET A 22 -1.97 -8.56 -5.77
C MET A 22 -0.78 -7.91 -6.47
N ARG A 23 0.09 -7.26 -5.70
CA ARG A 23 1.25 -6.50 -6.21
C ARG A 23 2.42 -6.57 -5.24
N SER A 24 3.62 -6.48 -5.78
CA SER A 24 4.86 -6.29 -5.03
C SER A 24 5.72 -5.26 -5.76
N GLN A 25 6.26 -4.30 -5.01
CA GLN A 25 7.11 -3.24 -5.54
C GLN A 25 8.31 -3.03 -4.63
N GLU A 26 9.50 -2.93 -5.21
CA GLU A 26 10.71 -2.53 -4.49
C GLU A 26 10.95 -1.03 -4.69
N VAL A 27 11.28 -0.33 -3.61
CA VAL A 27 11.55 1.11 -3.61
C VAL A 27 12.80 1.42 -2.80
N ASP A 28 13.56 2.39 -3.25
CA ASP A 28 14.61 3.03 -2.47
C ASP A 28 14.02 4.28 -1.83
N ASP A 29 13.65 4.20 -0.55
CA ASP A 29 12.91 5.27 0.14
C ASP A 29 13.35 5.38 1.60
N HIS A 30 13.59 6.61 2.05
CA HIS A 30 13.92 6.94 3.43
C HIS A 30 12.66 7.11 4.31
N GLY A 31 11.48 7.18 3.71
CA GLY A 31 10.19 7.40 4.35
C GLY A 31 9.95 6.66 5.67
N PRO A 32 10.26 5.35 5.80
CA PRO A 32 10.10 4.61 7.05
C PRO A 32 10.83 5.21 8.26
N TYR A 33 11.90 5.96 8.02
CA TYR A 33 12.80 6.48 9.05
C TYR A 33 12.57 7.96 9.36
N VAL A 34 11.77 8.66 8.56
CA VAL A 34 11.50 10.11 8.71
C VAL A 34 10.03 10.42 9.01
N CYS A 35 9.12 9.47 8.76
CA CYS A 35 7.71 9.59 9.13
C CYS A 35 7.47 9.35 10.63
N ARG A 36 6.27 9.67 11.11
CA ARG A 36 5.83 9.46 12.50
C ARG A 36 5.74 7.99 12.91
N GLY A 37 5.91 7.06 11.96
CA GLY A 37 6.03 5.63 12.18
C GLY A 37 6.04 4.86 10.86
N VAL A 38 6.64 3.66 10.86
CA VAL A 38 6.72 2.80 9.67
C VAL A 38 5.34 2.34 9.19
N GLU A 39 4.37 2.16 10.10
CA GLU A 39 3.00 1.77 9.77
C GLU A 39 2.23 2.88 9.05
N GLU A 40 2.35 4.13 9.50
CA GLU A 40 1.72 5.28 8.86
C GLU A 40 2.27 5.49 7.44
N TRP A 41 3.61 5.44 7.31
CA TRP A 41 4.24 5.48 5.98
C TRP A 41 3.77 4.33 5.09
N ALA A 42 3.69 3.10 5.63
CA ALA A 42 3.25 1.93 4.87
C ALA A 42 1.83 2.11 4.33
N GLN A 43 0.92 2.66 5.13
CA GLN A 43 -0.45 2.95 4.70
C GLN A 43 -0.48 4.02 3.61
N ILE A 44 0.24 5.14 3.77
CA ILE A 44 0.29 6.22 2.77
C ILE A 44 0.80 5.70 1.42
N VAL A 45 1.90 4.94 1.43
CA VAL A 45 2.46 4.33 0.21
C VAL A 45 1.48 3.32 -0.40
N ALA A 46 0.82 2.52 0.43
CA ALA A 46 -0.17 1.56 -0.04
C ALA A 46 -1.35 2.27 -0.72
N GLU A 47 -1.89 3.34 -0.13
CA GLU A 47 -2.99 4.12 -0.71
C GLU A 47 -2.59 4.77 -2.04
N ASP A 48 -1.39 5.37 -2.12
CA ASP A 48 -0.84 5.92 -3.37
C ASP A 48 -0.73 4.84 -4.46
N TYR A 49 -0.27 3.64 -4.12
CA TYR A 49 -0.16 2.53 -5.07
C TYR A 49 -1.51 1.95 -5.49
N LEU A 50 -2.45 1.81 -4.55
CA LEU A 50 -3.81 1.36 -4.85
C LEU A 50 -4.50 2.32 -5.81
N TRP A 51 -4.28 3.63 -5.63
CA TRP A 51 -4.76 4.66 -6.54
C TRP A 51 -4.06 4.58 -7.90
N ARG A 52 -2.71 4.63 -7.95
CA ARG A 52 -1.92 4.60 -9.20
C ARG A 52 -2.17 3.36 -10.07
N TRP A 53 -2.51 2.24 -9.44
CA TRP A 53 -2.76 0.97 -10.14
C TRP A 53 -4.24 0.64 -10.29
N GLU A 54 -5.14 1.59 -9.96
CA GLU A 54 -6.59 1.44 -10.10
C GLU A 54 -7.12 0.15 -9.45
N LEU A 55 -6.59 -0.18 -8.27
CA LEU A 55 -6.90 -1.43 -7.58
C LEU A 55 -8.26 -1.36 -6.86
N PRO A 56 -8.99 -2.49 -6.79
CA PRO A 56 -10.37 -2.52 -6.34
C PRO A 56 -10.53 -2.16 -4.87
N HIS A 57 -11.70 -1.60 -4.54
CA HIS A 57 -12.06 -1.29 -3.16
C HIS A 57 -12.15 -2.56 -2.30
N GLY A 58 -12.00 -2.39 -1.00
CA GLY A 58 -12.20 -3.46 -0.01
C GLY A 58 -11.14 -3.48 1.08
N ARG A 59 -10.99 -4.65 1.71
CA ARG A 59 -10.00 -4.86 2.76
C ARG A 59 -8.65 -5.22 2.16
N TRP A 60 -7.64 -4.49 2.59
CA TRP A 60 -6.26 -4.63 2.13
C TRP A 60 -5.32 -4.84 3.30
N LEU A 61 -4.18 -5.42 2.97
CA LEU A 61 -3.04 -5.59 3.84
C LEU A 61 -1.79 -5.15 3.10
N VAL A 62 -1.04 -4.22 3.69
CA VAL A 62 0.31 -3.90 3.24
C VAL A 62 1.31 -4.58 4.16
N VAL A 63 2.32 -5.22 3.56
CA VAL A 63 3.48 -5.75 4.27
C VAL A 63 4.73 -5.06 3.75
N VAL A 64 5.54 -4.54 4.66
CA VAL A 64 6.79 -3.87 4.34
C VAL A 64 7.96 -4.72 4.79
N TRP A 65 8.89 -4.93 3.87
CA TRP A 65 10.16 -5.59 4.13
C TRP A 65 11.31 -4.63 3.87
N ARG A 66 12.31 -4.62 4.75
CA ARG A 66 13.62 -4.03 4.46
C ARG A 66 14.46 -5.06 3.71
N LEU A 67 15.02 -4.64 2.59
CA LEU A 67 15.94 -5.45 1.80
C LEU A 67 17.38 -5.20 2.27
N GLY A 68 18.25 -6.20 2.12
CA GLY A 68 19.69 -6.05 2.34
C GLY A 68 20.32 -5.01 1.40
N SER A 69 21.65 -4.87 1.44
CA SER A 69 22.42 -3.80 0.78
C SER A 69 22.43 -3.84 -0.77
N GLY A 70 21.27 -3.91 -1.41
CA GLY A 70 21.08 -3.77 -2.84
C GLY A 70 19.87 -4.53 -3.39
N LYS A 71 19.32 -4.03 -4.50
CA LYS A 71 18.29 -4.71 -5.30
C LYS A 71 18.78 -6.10 -5.71
N GLY A 72 18.05 -7.16 -5.31
CA GLY A 72 18.37 -8.54 -5.67
C GLY A 72 19.48 -9.22 -4.86
N GLN A 73 19.95 -8.64 -3.74
CA GLN A 73 20.89 -9.32 -2.85
C GLN A 73 20.22 -10.38 -1.96
N LEU A 74 20.96 -11.44 -1.69
CA LEU A 74 20.56 -12.69 -1.03
C LEU A 74 20.36 -12.59 0.50
N ASP A 75 20.51 -11.40 1.08
CA ASP A 75 20.24 -11.24 2.51
C ASP A 75 18.74 -11.46 2.77
N LYS A 76 18.44 -12.17 3.86
CA LYS A 76 17.07 -12.45 4.24
C LYS A 76 16.36 -11.11 4.50
N PRO A 77 15.29 -10.78 3.75
CA PRO A 77 14.55 -9.55 3.98
C PRO A 77 13.94 -9.55 5.38
N GLU A 78 13.99 -8.38 6.03
CA GLU A 78 13.47 -8.19 7.38
C GLU A 78 12.08 -7.56 7.31
N LYS A 79 11.09 -8.16 7.96
CA LYS A 79 9.75 -7.58 8.05
C LYS A 79 9.78 -6.36 8.97
N LEU A 80 9.43 -5.19 8.46
CA LEU A 80 9.34 -3.98 9.27
C LEU A 80 7.96 -3.82 9.90
N CYS A 81 6.89 -4.02 9.13
CA CYS A 81 5.52 -3.93 9.63
C CYS A 81 4.51 -4.67 8.74
N GLU A 82 3.28 -4.74 9.24
CA GLU A 82 2.11 -5.24 8.51
C GLU A 82 0.88 -4.44 8.96
N VAL A 83 0.16 -3.81 8.02
CA VAL A 83 -0.99 -2.93 8.32
C VAL A 83 -2.20 -3.37 7.50
N GLN A 84 -3.31 -3.65 8.19
CA GLN A 84 -4.62 -3.89 7.56
C GLN A 84 -5.44 -2.61 7.53
N PHE A 85 -6.07 -2.32 6.40
CA PHE A 85 -6.91 -1.14 6.23
C PHE A 85 -8.02 -1.39 5.20
N THR A 86 -9.01 -0.50 5.16
CA THR A 86 -10.07 -0.54 4.15
C THR A 86 -9.82 0.55 3.11
N TRP A 87 -9.66 0.15 1.86
CA TRP A 87 -9.54 1.03 0.71
C TRP A 87 -10.91 1.30 0.11
N THR A 88 -11.31 2.56 0.04
CA THR A 88 -12.60 2.99 -0.49
C THR A 88 -12.53 3.51 -1.92
N GLY A 89 -11.36 3.43 -2.57
CA GLY A 89 -11.12 4.05 -3.86
C GLY A 89 -10.69 5.50 -3.75
N SER A 90 -10.47 6.12 -4.91
CA SER A 90 -10.21 7.55 -4.96
C SER A 90 -11.43 8.34 -4.44
N PRO A 91 -11.22 9.41 -3.65
CA PRO A 91 -12.31 10.30 -3.21
C PRO A 91 -13.09 10.96 -4.37
N GLU A 92 -12.62 10.88 -5.62
CA GLU A 92 -13.23 11.54 -6.78
C GLU A 92 -14.37 10.75 -7.48
N THR A 93 -14.79 9.60 -6.95
CA THR A 93 -15.90 8.79 -7.51
C THR A 93 -17.15 8.68 -6.62
N SER A 94 -17.34 9.60 -5.67
CA SER A 94 -18.67 9.83 -5.10
C SER A 94 -19.50 10.65 -6.10
N THR A 95 -19.96 10.02 -7.18
CA THR A 95 -20.99 10.59 -8.05
C THR A 95 -22.24 10.77 -7.20
N THR A 96 -22.46 12.01 -6.74
CA THR A 96 -23.74 12.46 -6.21
C THR A 96 -24.79 12.28 -7.31
N GLY A 97 -25.45 11.13 -7.28
CA GLY A 97 -26.77 10.97 -7.88
C GLY A 97 -27.75 11.82 -7.09
N GLN A 98 -27.81 13.13 -7.38
CA GLN A 98 -28.98 13.93 -7.06
C GLN A 98 -29.86 13.95 -8.29
N GLY A 99 -31.00 13.27 -8.16
CA GLY A 99 -31.90 12.94 -9.24
C GLY A 99 -32.42 14.14 -10.01
N LEU A 100 -32.56 13.92 -11.32
CA LEU A 100 -33.53 14.59 -12.15
C LEU A 100 -34.94 14.28 -11.62
N ALA A 101 -35.56 15.27 -10.99
CA ALA A 101 -37.00 15.49 -10.99
C ALA A 101 -37.14 16.99 -11.26
N GLY A 102 -37.76 17.48 -12.33
CA GLY A 102 -38.91 16.99 -13.06
C GLY A 102 -39.79 18.22 -13.25
N SER A 103 -39.65 18.84 -14.43
CA SER A 103 -40.56 19.72 -15.18
C SER A 103 -41.34 20.86 -14.48
N LEU A 104 -41.21 22.04 -15.12
CA LEU A 104 -42.19 23.14 -15.14
C LEU A 104 -43.51 22.70 -15.78
#